data_AF-A0AAX0PW35-F1
#
_entry.id   AF-A0AAX0PW35-F1
#
_cell.length_a   1.000
_cell.length_b   1.000
_cell.length_c   1.000
_cell.angle_alpha   90.00
_cell.angle_beta   90.00
_cell.angle_gamma   90.00
#
_symmetry.space_group_name_H-M   'P 1'
#
loop_
_entity.id
_entity.type
_entity.pdbx_description
1 polymer ?
#
loop_
_entity_poly.entity_id
_entity_poly.type
_entity_poly.pdbx_seq_one_letter_code
_entity_poly.pdbx_strand_id
1 'polypeptide(L)'
;MDRNELLNYLDQKRMETAGVAQAQQTLSDDKNRLENAKRKWRKTIIFLWILVGISFFGYNPSDPNSLGGILFGAILPAGLMIFKYFKYIKPLNEQITKDQAKLNEELNNPVYQNGKNGFPEKFYNYGDVYLLWKLVSENRATTLQEAFNLLETQQYRANQMAIQEQIKAIQEDTARSAKIAAVASTVSAVNSTRPRKVEVSGTINHHVN
;
A
#
# COMPACT_ATOMS: atom_id res chain seq x y z
N MET A 1 -11.48 -1.82 32.65
CA MET A 1 -10.44 -1.36 31.73
C MET A 1 -10.34 0.13 31.90
N ASP A 2 -9.20 0.61 32.36
CA ASP A 2 -8.94 2.04 32.56
C ASP A 2 -8.63 2.73 31.22
N ARG A 3 -8.73 4.07 31.15
CA ARG A 3 -8.53 4.84 29.92
C ARG A 3 -7.15 4.62 29.30
N ASN A 4 -6.12 4.55 30.13
CA ASN A 4 -4.75 4.33 29.66
C ASN A 4 -4.56 2.92 29.10
N GLU A 5 -5.22 1.92 29.71
CA GLU A 5 -5.26 0.56 29.19
C GLU A 5 -6.00 0.52 27.83
N LEU A 6 -7.09 1.28 27.69
CA LEU A 6 -7.87 1.38 26.46
C LEU A 6 -7.07 2.03 25.32
N LEU A 7 -6.34 3.10 25.61
CA LEU A 7 -5.46 3.74 24.63
C LEU A 7 -4.32 2.81 24.20
N ASN A 8 -3.69 2.11 25.14
CA ASN A 8 -2.64 1.14 24.82
C ASN A 8 -3.17 -0.04 24.00
N TYR A 9 -4.36 -0.54 24.32
CA TYR A 9 -5.02 -1.60 23.55
C TYR A 9 -5.32 -1.17 22.12
N LEU A 10 -5.86 0.04 21.93
CA LEU A 10 -6.16 0.58 20.59
C LEU A 10 -4.88 0.91 19.81
N ASP A 11 -3.81 1.38 20.47
CA ASP A 11 -2.51 1.61 19.83
C ASP A 11 -1.89 0.28 19.36
N GLN A 12 -1.98 -0.77 20.17
CA GLN A 12 -1.55 -2.11 19.78
C GLN A 12 -2.36 -2.64 18.57
N LYS A 13 -3.68 -2.49 18.58
CA LYS A 13 -4.55 -2.87 17.44
C LYS A 13 -4.23 -2.04 16.19
N ARG A 14 -3.81 -0.78 16.35
CA ARG A 14 -3.37 0.08 15.24
C ARG A 14 -2.07 -0.46 14.64
N MET A 15 -1.11 -0.85 15.46
CA MET A 15 0.14 -1.47 14.99
C MET A 15 -0.11 -2.81 14.28
N GLU A 16 -1.02 -3.65 14.79
CA GLU A 16 -1.39 -4.94 14.18
C GLU A 16 -2.04 -4.77 12.79
N THR A 17 -2.75 -3.66 12.56
CA THR A 17 -3.45 -3.37 11.30
C THR A 17 -2.65 -2.47 10.34
N ALA A 18 -1.52 -1.92 10.78
CA ALA A 18 -0.70 -0.98 10.01
C ALA A 18 -0.12 -1.59 8.73
N GLY A 19 0.39 -2.82 8.79
CA GLY A 19 0.97 -3.52 7.62
C GLY A 19 -0.06 -3.72 6.51
N VAL A 20 -1.27 -4.17 6.87
CA VAL A 20 -2.40 -4.33 5.93
C VAL A 20 -2.81 -2.99 5.34
N ALA A 21 -2.92 -1.93 6.16
CA ALA A 21 -3.31 -0.61 5.69
C ALA A 21 -2.27 0.01 4.74
N GLN A 22 -0.98 -0.17 5.02
CA GLN A 22 0.10 0.28 4.14
C GLN A 22 0.08 -0.45 2.79
N ALA A 23 -0.13 -1.78 2.81
CA ALA A 23 -0.25 -2.57 1.58
C ALA A 23 -1.49 -2.15 0.76
N GLN A 24 -2.63 -1.88 1.41
CA GLN A 24 -3.84 -1.36 0.76
C GLN A 24 -3.62 0.03 0.15
N GLN A 25 -2.95 0.92 0.89
CA GLN A 25 -2.66 2.27 0.40
C GLN A 25 -1.75 2.23 -0.82
N THR A 26 -0.67 1.44 -0.78
CA THR A 26 0.25 1.27 -1.90
C THR A 26 -0.47 0.73 -3.14
N LEU A 27 -1.32 -0.28 -2.96
CA LEU A 27 -2.16 -0.84 -4.02
C LEU A 27 -3.12 0.20 -4.62
N SER A 28 -3.73 1.03 -3.78
CA SER A 28 -4.65 2.10 -4.20
C SER A 28 -3.92 3.19 -5.00
N ASP A 29 -2.74 3.60 -4.53
CA ASP A 29 -1.90 4.60 -5.19
C ASP A 29 -1.45 4.11 -6.57
N ASP A 30 -1.03 2.85 -6.68
CA ASP A 30 -0.61 2.29 -7.97
C ASP A 30 -1.79 2.04 -8.93
N LYS A 31 -2.97 1.69 -8.42
CA LYS A 31 -4.22 1.68 -9.22
C LYS A 31 -4.56 3.08 -9.75
N ASN A 32 -4.47 4.10 -8.90
CA ASN A 32 -4.71 5.49 -9.28
C ASN A 32 -3.68 5.98 -10.31
N ARG A 33 -2.40 5.62 -10.15
CA ARG A 33 -1.34 5.89 -11.13
C ARG A 33 -1.63 5.21 -12.46
N LEU A 34 -2.10 3.97 -12.45
CA LEU A 34 -2.50 3.26 -13.67
C LEU A 34 -3.67 3.96 -14.36
N GLU A 35 -4.69 4.37 -13.60
CA GLU A 35 -5.85 5.06 -14.16
C GLU A 35 -5.44 6.43 -14.75
N ASN A 36 -4.62 7.19 -14.03
CA ASN A 36 -4.08 8.46 -14.50
C ASN A 36 -3.21 8.28 -15.75
N ALA A 37 -2.36 7.24 -15.79
CA ALA A 37 -1.61 6.88 -16.98
C ALA A 37 -2.54 6.50 -18.14
N LYS A 38 -3.63 5.76 -17.91
CA LYS A 38 -4.62 5.46 -18.96
C LYS A 38 -5.30 6.73 -19.48
N ARG A 39 -5.68 7.63 -18.57
CA ARG A 39 -6.44 8.86 -18.85
C ARG A 39 -5.62 9.92 -19.57
N LYS A 40 -4.36 10.13 -19.17
CA LYS A 40 -3.44 11.14 -19.76
C LYS A 40 -3.33 10.99 -21.29
N TRP A 41 -3.19 9.76 -21.76
CA TRP A 41 -3.01 9.47 -23.19
C TRP A 41 -4.33 9.29 -23.95
N ARG A 42 -5.47 9.14 -23.25
CA ARG A 42 -6.76 8.86 -23.88
C ARG A 42 -7.18 10.00 -24.82
N LYS A 43 -7.06 11.26 -24.38
CA LYS A 43 -7.44 12.42 -25.19
C LYS A 43 -6.56 12.56 -26.45
N THR A 44 -5.24 12.40 -26.29
CA THR A 44 -4.28 12.45 -27.40
C THR A 44 -4.52 11.34 -28.42
N ILE A 45 -4.74 10.11 -27.97
CA ILE A 45 -5.02 8.97 -28.87
C ILE A 45 -6.34 9.19 -29.62
N ILE A 46 -7.40 9.62 -28.93
CA ILE A 46 -8.70 9.91 -29.57
C ILE A 46 -8.55 11.01 -30.63
N PHE A 47 -7.85 12.09 -30.31
CA PHE A 47 -7.60 13.18 -31.26
C PHE A 47 -6.88 12.71 -32.52
N LEU A 48 -5.82 11.89 -32.37
CA LEU A 48 -5.10 11.33 -33.52
C LEU A 48 -5.98 10.41 -34.38
N TRP A 49 -6.84 9.61 -33.77
CA TRP A 49 -7.79 8.78 -34.51
C TRP A 49 -8.86 9.60 -35.25
N ILE A 50 -9.30 10.73 -34.68
CA ILE A 50 -10.21 11.65 -35.37
C ILE A 50 -9.53 12.24 -36.61
N LEU A 51 -8.26 12.63 -36.54
CA LEU A 51 -7.52 13.13 -37.70
C LEU A 51 -7.42 12.07 -38.82
N VAL A 52 -7.11 10.82 -38.46
CA VAL A 52 -7.11 9.70 -39.41
C VAL A 52 -8.50 9.49 -40.03
N GLY A 53 -9.56 9.59 -39.23
CA GLY A 53 -10.95 9.49 -39.70
C GLY A 53 -11.35 10.62 -40.65
N ILE A 54 -10.90 11.85 -40.42
CA ILE A 54 -11.12 12.98 -41.34
C ILE A 54 -10.39 12.73 -42.67
N SER A 55 -9.16 12.24 -42.64
CA SER A 55 -8.44 11.84 -43.85
C SER A 55 -9.14 10.74 -44.64
N PHE A 56 -9.87 9.85 -43.96
CA PHE A 56 -10.68 8.82 -44.60
C PHE A 56 -11.88 9.39 -45.38
N PHE A 57 -12.48 10.51 -44.95
CA PHE A 57 -13.57 11.15 -45.70
C PHE A 57 -13.11 11.76 -47.04
N GLY A 58 -11.83 12.13 -47.15
CA GLY A 58 -11.21 12.60 -48.40
C GLY A 58 -10.65 11.46 -49.26
N TYR A 59 -10.87 10.20 -48.90
CA TYR A 59 -10.34 9.03 -49.60
C TYR A 59 -10.93 8.91 -51.01
N ASN A 60 -10.06 8.78 -52.00
CA ASN A 60 -10.45 8.50 -53.37
C ASN A 60 -9.91 7.13 -53.80
N PRO A 61 -10.76 6.10 -53.96
CA PRO A 61 -10.31 4.73 -54.26
C PRO A 61 -9.60 4.60 -55.62
N SER A 62 -9.72 5.61 -56.48
CA SER A 62 -9.03 5.69 -57.78
C SER A 62 -7.57 6.12 -57.66
N ASP A 63 -7.18 6.73 -56.54
CA ASP A 63 -5.81 7.20 -56.28
C ASP A 63 -5.10 6.22 -55.33
N PRO A 64 -4.12 5.43 -55.81
CA PRO A 64 -3.39 4.47 -54.98
C PRO A 64 -2.58 5.15 -53.85
N ASN A 65 -2.29 6.45 -53.95
CA ASN A 65 -1.59 7.20 -52.89
C ASN A 65 -2.50 7.54 -51.71
N SER A 66 -3.82 7.59 -51.93
CA SER A 66 -4.80 7.96 -50.90
C SER A 66 -4.92 6.89 -49.80
N LEU A 67 -4.82 5.61 -50.16
CA LEU A 67 -4.85 4.49 -49.23
C LEU A 67 -3.55 4.40 -48.41
N GLY A 68 -2.41 4.66 -49.06
CA GLY A 68 -1.11 4.75 -48.39
C GLY A 68 -1.09 5.83 -47.31
N GLY A 69 -1.58 7.04 -47.63
CA GLY A 69 -1.62 8.16 -46.68
C GLY A 69 -2.45 7.87 -45.41
N ILE A 70 -3.59 7.17 -45.55
CA ILE A 70 -4.44 6.79 -44.41
C ILE A 70 -3.74 5.73 -43.54
N LEU A 71 -3.12 4.72 -44.16
CA LEU A 71 -2.38 3.68 -43.42
C LEU A 71 -1.18 4.26 -42.69
N PHE A 72 -0.40 5.15 -43.33
CA PHE A 72 0.71 5.85 -42.67
C PHE A 72 0.22 6.74 -41.53
N GLY A 73 -0.92 7.44 -41.71
CA GLY A 73 -1.55 8.23 -40.66
C GLY A 73 -1.96 7.41 -39.44
N ALA A 74 -2.36 6.14 -39.63
CA ALA A 74 -2.74 5.22 -38.56
C ALA A 74 -1.56 4.65 -37.75
N ILE A 75 -0.33 4.68 -38.29
CA ILE A 75 0.87 4.15 -37.61
C ILE A 75 1.17 4.94 -36.33
N LEU A 76 1.03 6.27 -36.37
CA LEU A 76 1.29 7.16 -35.23
C LEU A 76 0.40 6.85 -34.01
N PRO A 77 -0.94 6.84 -34.11
CA PRO A 77 -1.81 6.49 -32.99
C PRO A 77 -1.64 5.03 -32.53
N ALA A 78 -1.41 4.09 -33.46
CA ALA A 78 -1.15 2.69 -33.13
C ALA A 78 0.17 2.50 -32.35
N GLY A 79 1.25 3.11 -32.82
CA GLY A 79 2.56 3.10 -32.16
C GLY A 79 2.50 3.75 -30.77
N LEU A 80 1.75 4.85 -30.62
CA LEU A 80 1.54 5.50 -29.33
C LEU A 80 0.79 4.60 -28.34
N MET A 81 -0.19 3.81 -28.81
CA MET A 81 -0.90 2.84 -27.99
C MET A 81 0.00 1.70 -27.53
N ILE A 82 0.84 1.16 -28.42
CA ILE A 82 1.80 0.10 -28.10
C ILE A 82 2.84 0.63 -27.09
N PHE A 83 3.42 1.79 -27.34
CA PHE A 83 4.38 2.43 -26.44
C PHE A 83 3.79 2.69 -25.05
N LYS A 84 2.56 3.24 -25.00
CA LYS A 84 1.82 3.45 -23.75
C LYS A 84 1.63 2.13 -23.00
N TYR A 85 1.25 1.07 -23.72
CA TYR A 85 1.01 -0.24 -23.11
C TYR A 85 2.28 -0.80 -22.47
N PHE A 86 3.38 -0.88 -23.23
CA PHE A 86 4.62 -1.48 -22.73
C PHE A 86 5.32 -0.63 -21.67
N LYS A 87 5.36 0.70 -21.83
CA LYS A 87 6.12 1.58 -20.94
C LYS A 87 5.38 1.94 -19.66
N TYR A 88 4.05 2.08 -19.70
CA TYR A 88 3.28 2.62 -18.58
C TYR A 88 2.21 1.67 -18.03
N ILE A 89 1.58 0.83 -18.85
CA ILE A 89 0.48 -0.04 -18.39
C ILE A 89 1.02 -1.36 -17.84
N LYS A 90 1.87 -2.05 -18.62
CA LYS A 90 2.43 -3.34 -18.25
C LYS A 90 3.19 -3.32 -16.90
N PRO A 91 4.18 -2.43 -16.69
CA PRO A 91 4.92 -2.42 -15.43
C PRO A 91 4.04 -2.06 -14.22
N LEU A 92 3.06 -1.17 -14.40
CA LEU A 92 2.13 -0.81 -13.31
C LEU A 92 1.17 -1.95 -12.99
N ASN A 93 0.68 -2.69 -13.99
CA ASN A 93 -0.13 -3.89 -13.74
C ASN A 93 0.67 -4.95 -12.97
N GLU A 94 1.93 -5.19 -13.35
CA GLU A 94 2.80 -6.11 -12.62
C GLU A 94 3.06 -5.66 -11.18
N GLN A 95 3.24 -4.36 -10.94
CA GLN A 95 3.34 -3.80 -9.59
C GLN A 95 2.05 -4.01 -8.80
N ILE A 96 0.89 -3.69 -9.37
CA ILE A 96 -0.42 -3.92 -8.73
C ILE A 96 -0.62 -5.40 -8.37
N THR A 97 -0.20 -6.34 -9.23
CA THR A 97 -0.27 -7.78 -8.90
C THR A 97 0.65 -8.14 -7.74
N LYS A 98 1.88 -7.59 -7.70
CA LYS A 98 2.81 -7.81 -6.58
C LYS A 98 2.28 -7.20 -5.28
N ASP A 99 1.72 -6.01 -5.33
CA ASP A 99 1.18 -5.35 -4.14
C ASP A 99 -0.12 -6.00 -3.66
N GLN A 100 -0.92 -6.56 -4.56
CA GLN A 100 -2.05 -7.41 -4.20
C GLN A 100 -1.57 -8.70 -3.50
N ALA A 101 -0.49 -9.30 -3.99
CA ALA A 101 0.10 -10.49 -3.35
C ALA A 101 0.64 -10.17 -1.96
N LYS A 102 1.35 -9.04 -1.80
CA LYS A 102 1.80 -8.54 -0.50
C LYS A 102 0.65 -8.23 0.45
N LEU A 103 -0.44 -7.63 -0.05
CA LEU A 103 -1.63 -7.41 0.74
C LEU A 103 -2.22 -8.74 1.24
N ASN A 104 -2.28 -9.75 0.39
CA ASN A 104 -2.76 -11.07 0.78
C ASN A 104 -1.82 -11.73 1.81
N GLU A 105 -0.51 -11.52 1.68
CA GLU A 105 0.48 -11.98 2.66
C GLU A 105 0.27 -11.31 4.02
N GLU A 106 0.09 -9.98 4.06
CA GLU A 106 -0.18 -9.23 5.30
C GLU A 106 -1.54 -9.57 5.90
N LEU A 107 -2.55 -9.83 5.07
CA LEU A 107 -3.85 -10.32 5.56
C LEU A 107 -3.74 -11.72 6.17
N ASN A 108 -2.82 -12.55 5.69
CA ASN A 108 -2.56 -13.89 6.25
C ASN A 108 -1.51 -13.87 7.37
N ASN A 109 -0.96 -12.70 7.70
CA ASN A 109 0.04 -12.55 8.74
C ASN A 109 -0.56 -13.00 10.09
N PRO A 110 0.12 -13.89 10.84
CA PRO A 110 -0.37 -14.34 12.14
C PRO A 110 -0.60 -13.18 13.13
N VAL A 111 0.14 -12.07 13.01
CA VAL A 111 -0.07 -10.87 13.84
C VAL A 111 -1.45 -10.25 13.58
N TYR A 112 -1.82 -10.09 12.32
CA TYR A 112 -3.13 -9.55 11.91
C TYR A 112 -4.26 -10.54 12.22
N GLN A 113 -4.05 -11.84 11.96
CA GLN A 113 -5.06 -12.88 12.22
C GLN A 113 -5.33 -13.08 13.71
N ASN A 114 -4.28 -13.10 14.55
CA ASN A 114 -4.45 -13.18 16.00
C ASN A 114 -5.06 -11.89 16.56
N GLY A 115 -4.78 -10.76 15.93
CA GLY A 115 -5.32 -9.47 16.32
C GLY A 115 -6.84 -9.32 16.10
N LYS A 116 -7.43 -10.10 15.19
CA LYS A 116 -8.89 -10.19 15.01
C LYS A 116 -9.62 -10.78 16.21
N ASN A 117 -8.96 -11.66 16.96
CA ASN A 117 -9.59 -12.35 18.08
C ASN A 117 -9.89 -11.35 19.22
N GLY A 118 -11.18 -11.16 19.51
CA GLY A 118 -11.63 -10.26 20.58
C GLY A 118 -11.86 -8.80 20.15
N PHE A 119 -11.82 -8.48 18.86
CA PHE A 119 -12.19 -7.17 18.32
C PHE A 119 -13.30 -7.29 17.27
N PRO A 120 -14.31 -6.40 17.21
CA PRO A 120 -15.36 -6.50 16.21
C PRO A 120 -14.78 -6.35 14.79
N GLU A 121 -14.98 -7.36 13.94
CA GLU A 121 -14.38 -7.40 12.59
C GLU A 121 -14.77 -6.18 11.73
N LYS A 122 -15.99 -5.66 11.92
CA LYS A 122 -16.47 -4.45 11.25
C LYS A 122 -15.54 -3.24 11.43
N PHE A 123 -14.90 -3.12 12.58
CA PHE A 123 -14.00 -2.00 12.91
C PHE A 123 -12.52 -2.40 12.85
N TYR A 124 -12.19 -3.65 12.49
CA TYR A 124 -10.82 -4.17 12.47
C TYR A 124 -10.07 -3.77 11.20
N ASN A 125 -9.92 -2.46 11.03
CA ASN A 125 -9.08 -1.84 10.01
C ASN A 125 -8.35 -0.65 10.65
N TYR A 126 -7.21 -0.26 10.06
CA TYR A 126 -6.36 0.78 10.64
C TYR A 126 -7.10 2.12 10.81
N GLY A 127 -7.92 2.51 9.84
CA GLY A 127 -8.62 3.80 9.85
C GLY A 127 -9.62 3.89 11.01
N ASP A 128 -10.40 2.84 11.22
CA ASP A 128 -11.41 2.77 12.28
C ASP A 128 -10.75 2.63 13.65
N VAL A 129 -9.70 1.80 13.78
CA VAL A 129 -8.93 1.70 15.03
C VAL A 129 -8.26 3.03 15.39
N TYR A 130 -7.72 3.76 14.41
CA TYR A 130 -7.16 5.09 14.61
C TYR A 130 -8.22 6.11 15.05
N LEU A 131 -9.40 6.09 14.43
CA LEU A 131 -10.50 6.98 14.82
C LEU A 131 -11.02 6.65 16.23
N LEU A 132 -11.10 5.37 16.59
CA LEU A 132 -11.45 4.96 17.96
C LEU A 132 -10.42 5.45 18.97
N TRP A 133 -9.13 5.29 18.66
CA TRP A 133 -8.04 5.82 19.49
C TRP A 133 -8.17 7.33 19.67
N LYS A 134 -8.45 8.06 18.59
CA LYS A 134 -8.64 9.52 18.59
C LYS A 134 -9.85 9.95 19.43
N LEU A 135 -10.98 9.25 19.34
CA LEU A 135 -12.17 9.54 20.13
C LEU A 135 -11.92 9.36 21.64
N VAL A 136 -11.17 8.33 22.02
CA VAL A 136 -10.79 8.08 23.42
C VAL A 136 -9.70 9.05 23.89
N SER A 137 -8.73 9.41 23.04
CA SER A 137 -7.68 10.37 23.38
C SER A 137 -8.24 11.78 23.57
N GLU A 138 -9.20 12.19 22.73
CA GLU A 138 -9.88 13.49 22.80
C GLU A 138 -10.94 13.56 23.91
N ASN A 139 -11.10 12.50 24.71
CA ASN A 139 -12.11 12.41 25.77
C ASN A 139 -13.56 12.53 25.26
N ARG A 140 -13.76 12.21 23.98
CA ARG A 140 -15.08 12.21 23.31
C ARG A 140 -15.81 10.88 23.50
N ALA A 141 -15.08 9.83 23.88
CA ALA A 141 -15.62 8.56 24.33
C ALA A 141 -14.84 8.08 25.55
N THR A 142 -15.55 7.65 26.58
CA THR A 142 -14.96 7.15 27.83
C THR A 142 -14.90 5.62 27.87
N THR A 143 -15.69 4.97 27.03
CA THR A 143 -15.74 3.51 26.88
C THR A 143 -15.59 3.09 25.43
N LEU A 144 -15.12 1.86 25.21
CA LEU A 144 -14.96 1.29 23.87
C LEU A 144 -16.32 1.22 23.12
N GLN A 145 -17.40 0.92 23.83
CA GLN A 145 -18.76 0.85 23.26
C GLN A 145 -19.26 2.22 22.80
N GLU A 146 -19.03 3.27 23.59
CA GLU A 146 -19.34 4.65 23.21
C GLU A 146 -18.51 5.09 21.99
N ALA A 147 -17.23 4.73 21.96
CA ALA A 147 -16.35 5.00 20.83
C ALA A 147 -16.85 4.33 19.53
N PHE A 148 -17.30 3.07 19.60
CA PHE A 148 -17.87 2.37 18.44
C PHE A 148 -19.16 3.03 17.92
N ASN A 149 -20.08 3.40 18.82
CA ASN A 149 -21.33 4.08 18.44
C ASN A 149 -21.07 5.44 17.78
N LEU A 150 -20.11 6.20 18.32
CA LEU A 150 -19.68 7.49 17.77
C LEU A 150 -18.99 7.33 16.43
N LEU A 151 -18.14 6.32 16.29
CA LEU A 151 -17.46 6.00 15.04
C LEU A 151 -18.48 5.69 13.94
N GLU A 152 -19.45 4.81 14.21
CA GLU A 152 -20.47 4.43 13.23
C GLU A 152 -21.29 5.64 12.75
N THR A 153 -21.57 6.58 13.65
CA THR A 153 -22.28 7.82 13.31
C THR A 153 -21.39 8.79 12.51
N GLN A 154 -20.07 8.79 12.75
CA GLN A 154 -19.09 9.68 12.09
C GLN A 154 -18.56 9.14 10.76
N GLN A 155 -18.51 7.83 10.57
CA GLN A 155 -17.97 7.17 9.37
C GLN A 155 -18.74 7.58 8.11
N TYR A 156 -20.04 7.86 8.25
CA TYR A 156 -20.89 8.42 7.19
C TYR A 156 -20.61 9.89 6.85
N ARG A 157 -19.98 10.65 7.74
CA ARG A 157 -19.71 12.10 7.60
C ARG A 157 -18.23 12.43 7.42
N ALA A 158 -17.35 11.43 7.47
CA ALA A 158 -15.91 11.63 7.48
C ALA A 158 -15.45 12.27 6.16
N ASN A 159 -14.89 13.47 6.31
CA ASN A 159 -14.49 14.40 5.27
C ASN A 159 -13.08 14.04 4.75
N GLN A 160 -12.68 14.52 3.56
CA GLN A 160 -11.36 14.22 2.95
C GLN A 160 -10.15 14.52 3.87
N MET A 161 -10.32 15.41 4.86
CA MET A 161 -9.30 15.70 5.89
C MET A 161 -9.00 14.51 6.80
N ALA A 162 -10.01 13.72 7.18
CA ALA A 162 -9.81 12.54 8.02
C ALA A 162 -9.00 11.47 7.28
N ILE A 163 -9.14 11.38 5.95
CA ILE A 163 -8.36 10.47 5.10
C ILE A 163 -6.89 10.91 5.05
N GLN A 164 -6.62 12.22 4.92
CA GLN A 164 -5.25 12.74 4.92
C GLN A 164 -4.55 12.56 6.28
N GLU A 165 -5.26 12.76 7.38
CA GLU A 165 -4.74 12.49 8.73
C GLU A 165 -4.41 11.01 8.92
N GLN A 166 -5.30 10.10 8.46
CA GLN A 166 -5.05 8.66 8.52
C GLN A 166 -3.80 8.29 7.71
N ILE A 167 -3.64 8.80 6.50
CA ILE A 167 -2.45 8.57 5.67
C ILE A 167 -1.17 9.02 6.40
N LYS A 168 -1.21 10.19 7.04
CA LYS A 168 -0.08 10.70 7.80
C LYS A 168 0.26 9.79 8.98
N ALA A 169 -0.74 9.33 9.73
CA ALA A 169 -0.55 8.40 10.83
C ALA A 169 0.07 7.07 10.37
N ILE A 170 -0.40 6.51 9.24
CA ILE A 170 0.19 5.29 8.65
C ILE A 170 1.67 5.50 8.34
N GLN A 171 2.03 6.64 7.75
CA GLN A 171 3.42 6.97 7.42
C GLN A 171 4.30 7.13 8.66
N GLU A 172 3.79 7.77 9.71
CA GLU A 172 4.50 7.95 10.98
C GLU A 172 4.74 6.60 11.69
N ASP A 173 3.71 5.74 11.77
CA ASP A 173 3.83 4.40 12.36
C ASP A 173 4.77 3.50 11.54
N THR A 174 4.73 3.61 10.21
CA THR A 174 5.67 2.90 9.32
C THR A 174 7.10 3.36 9.57
N ALA A 175 7.34 4.67 9.64
CA ALA A 175 8.66 5.22 9.91
C ALA A 175 9.17 4.82 11.30
N ARG A 176 8.29 4.78 12.32
CA ARG A 176 8.63 4.32 13.67
C ARG A 176 9.03 2.85 13.66
N SER A 177 8.25 2.00 13.01
CA SER A 177 8.52 0.57 12.90
C SER A 177 9.82 0.29 12.13
N ALA A 178 10.06 1.02 11.03
CA ALA A 178 11.30 0.92 10.25
C ALA A 178 12.52 1.38 11.05
N LYS A 179 12.42 2.46 11.83
CA LYS A 179 13.50 2.93 12.72
C LYS A 179 13.83 1.90 13.79
N ILE A 180 12.82 1.30 14.42
CA ILE A 180 13.03 0.24 15.43
C ILE A 180 13.70 -0.97 14.79
N ALA A 181 13.26 -1.40 13.60
CA ALA A 181 13.88 -2.51 12.87
C ALA A 181 15.33 -2.22 12.47
N ALA A 182 15.65 -1.00 12.04
CA ALA A 182 17.01 -0.57 11.72
C ALA A 182 17.93 -0.52 12.96
N VAL A 183 17.40 -0.11 14.11
CA VAL A 183 18.16 -0.15 15.37
C VAL A 183 18.35 -1.59 15.85
N ALA A 184 17.34 -2.45 15.73
CA ALA A 184 17.46 -3.86 16.08
C ALA A 184 18.44 -4.63 15.19
N SER A 185 18.49 -4.31 13.88
CA SER A 185 19.43 -4.92 12.94
C SER A 185 20.87 -4.43 13.16
N THR A 186 21.08 -3.15 13.50
CA THR A 186 22.40 -2.63 13.88
C THR A 186 22.89 -3.22 15.21
N VAL A 187 22.02 -3.37 16.21
CA VAL A 187 22.37 -4.03 17.49
C VAL A 187 22.68 -5.51 17.28
N SER A 188 21.89 -6.23 16.48
CA SER A 188 22.19 -7.64 16.13
C SER A 188 23.46 -7.80 15.30
N ALA A 189 23.75 -6.88 14.37
CA ALA A 189 24.98 -6.87 13.60
C ALA A 189 26.21 -6.58 14.50
N VAL A 190 26.08 -5.69 15.47
CA VAL A 190 27.14 -5.39 16.45
C VAL A 190 27.36 -6.55 17.44
N ASN A 191 26.29 -7.27 17.82
CA ASN A 191 26.42 -8.42 18.71
C ASN A 191 26.99 -9.67 18.00
N SER A 192 26.73 -9.84 16.71
CA SER A 192 27.30 -10.93 15.90
C SER A 192 28.76 -10.69 15.46
N THR A 193 29.24 -9.45 15.54
CA THR A 193 30.64 -9.08 15.23
C THR A 193 31.57 -9.09 16.44
N ARG A 194 31.09 -9.39 17.66
CA ARG A 194 31.98 -9.70 18.79
C ARG A 194 32.43 -11.17 18.68
N PRO A 195 33.70 -11.47 18.37
CA PRO A 195 34.18 -12.85 18.41
C PRO A 195 34.06 -13.39 19.83
N ARG A 196 33.31 -14.49 19.99
CA ARG A 196 33.29 -15.29 21.21
C ARG A 196 34.73 -15.71 21.50
N LYS A 197 35.36 -15.15 22.54
CA LYS A 197 36.61 -15.69 23.10
C LYS A 197 36.32 -17.12 23.52
N VAL A 198 36.83 -18.09 22.77
CA VAL A 198 36.84 -19.49 23.18
C VAL A 198 37.93 -19.61 24.22
N GLU A 199 37.56 -19.59 25.49
CA GLU A 199 38.48 -19.86 26.60
C GLU A 199 38.56 -21.38 26.75
N VAL A 200 39.57 -21.99 26.11
CA VAL A 200 39.92 -23.40 26.32
C VAL A 200 40.72 -23.47 27.62
N SER A 201 40.04 -23.66 28.75
CA SER A 201 40.67 -23.97 30.03
C SER A 201 40.81 -25.48 30.16
N GLY A 202 42.05 -25.94 30.25
CA GLY A 202 42.42 -27.35 30.22
C GLY A 202 42.03 -28.14 31.46
N THR A 203 41.85 -29.44 31.27
CA THR A 203 41.95 -30.44 32.33
C THR A 203 42.79 -31.61 31.84
N ILE A 204 44.00 -31.68 32.40
CA ILE A 204 44.91 -32.83 32.36
C ILE A 204 44.27 -33.93 33.20
N ASN A 205 43.97 -35.08 32.61
CA ASN A 205 43.57 -36.27 33.36
C ASN A 205 44.74 -37.27 33.41
N HIS A 206 45.43 -37.26 34.55
CA HIS A 206 46.13 -38.43 35.09
C HIS A 206 45.11 -39.33 35.79
N HIS A 207 45.09 -40.63 35.49
CA HIS A 207 44.87 -41.79 36.40
C HIS A 207 44.70 -43.05 35.54
N VAL A 208 45.71 -43.94 35.47
CA VAL A 208 45.90 -45.14 36.32
C VAL A 208 44.69 -46.09 36.27
N ASN A 209 44.73 -47.07 35.36
CA ASN A 209 45.01 -48.48 35.68
C ASN A 209 45.34 -49.24 34.39
#